data_AF-A0A6G4X3K5-F1
#
_entry.id   AF-A0A6G4X3K5-F1
#
_cell.length_a   1.000
_cell.length_b   1.000
_cell.length_c   1.000
_cell.angle_alpha   90.00
_cell.angle_beta   90.00
_cell.angle_gamma   90.00
#
_symmetry.space_group_name_H-M   'P 1'
#
loop_
_entity.id
_entity.type
_entity.pdbx_description
1 polymer ?
#
loop_
_entity_poly.entity_id
_entity_poly.type
_entity_poly.pdbx_seq_one_letter_code
_entity_poly.pdbx_strand_id
1 'polypeptide(L)'
;PRPVRRPGVARPLADAREADYDRYFGIARTPDVPVGTLVEALRSATSEVAAFAPESTEPAVRAGLAVCGLAPPGPSDRVDDSPLGRWRAGHRLFFALIQATVVALRGAAAVGTASHPAPGDTRGAATLLAACAAAMRLTASFSPHAYGHLVRPSMAPPQRDLDGFSGLWSADHRALVGHLRTWGRAHREACSGRCPSLDELSGALAEVHGAHHGICARFVGAQPSLLGTDDDALRTLIRLNTNRSRLLQPPGHTPVEAGTTPRSAP
;
A
#
# COMPACT_ATOMS: atom_id res chain seq x y z
N PRO A 1 12.74 36.73 2.54
CA PRO A 1 11.72 35.67 2.71
C PRO A 1 10.78 35.60 1.49
N ARG A 2 10.87 34.52 0.68
CA ARG A 2 9.90 34.29 -0.40
C ARG A 2 8.53 33.97 0.21
N PRO A 3 7.42 34.56 -0.27
CA PRO A 3 6.10 34.25 0.25
C PRO A 3 5.78 32.77 -0.02
N VAL A 4 5.42 32.03 1.03
CA VAL A 4 4.90 30.67 0.91
C VAL A 4 3.60 30.76 0.13
N ARG A 5 3.62 30.22 -1.10
CA ARG A 5 2.45 30.15 -1.97
C ARG A 5 1.35 29.41 -1.21
N ARG A 6 0.18 30.04 -1.05
CA ARG A 6 -0.99 29.36 -0.44
C ARG A 6 -1.24 28.06 -1.22
N PRO A 7 -1.39 26.91 -0.55
CA PRO A 7 -1.71 25.67 -1.24
C PRO A 7 -2.98 25.88 -2.07
N GLY A 8 -2.95 25.45 -3.33
CA GLY A 8 -4.11 25.51 -4.21
C GLY A 8 -5.29 24.77 -3.60
N VAL A 9 -6.50 25.21 -3.96
CA VAL A 9 -7.74 24.59 -3.49
C VAL A 9 -7.74 23.11 -3.88
N ALA A 10 -7.89 22.23 -2.89
CA ALA A 10 -7.99 20.80 -3.13
C ALA A 10 -9.16 20.54 -4.09
N ARG A 11 -8.90 19.78 -5.15
CA ARG A 11 -9.93 19.41 -6.13
C ARG A 11 -10.29 17.94 -5.94
N PRO A 12 -11.59 17.59 -5.83
CA PRO A 12 -11.99 16.20 -5.79
C PRO A 12 -11.59 15.50 -7.09
N LEU A 13 -11.35 14.19 -6.99
CA LEU A 13 -11.08 13.36 -8.16
C LEU A 13 -12.32 13.26 -9.05
N ALA A 14 -12.11 13.09 -10.36
CA ALA A 14 -13.20 12.97 -11.32
C ALA A 14 -14.01 11.67 -11.13
N ASP A 15 -13.36 10.59 -10.70
CA ASP A 15 -14.04 9.36 -10.33
C ASP A 15 -14.72 9.52 -8.96
N ALA A 16 -16.05 9.35 -8.93
CA ALA A 16 -16.84 9.55 -7.71
C ALA A 16 -16.50 8.55 -6.59
N ARG A 17 -16.10 7.32 -6.93
CA ARG A 17 -15.70 6.31 -5.95
C ARG A 17 -14.35 6.65 -5.35
N GLU A 18 -13.40 7.10 -6.17
CA GLU A 18 -12.11 7.57 -5.66
C GLU A 18 -12.26 8.82 -4.80
N ALA A 19 -13.10 9.78 -5.21
CA ALA A 19 -13.36 10.98 -4.43
C ALA A 19 -14.02 10.68 -3.07
N ASP A 20 -14.94 9.72 -3.02
CA ASP A 20 -15.56 9.30 -1.76
C ASP A 20 -14.61 8.49 -0.88
N TYR A 21 -13.77 7.64 -1.47
CA TYR A 21 -12.72 6.91 -0.75
C TYR A 21 -11.72 7.88 -0.11
N ASP A 22 -11.28 8.91 -0.84
CA ASP A 22 -10.45 9.99 -0.31
C ASP A 22 -11.14 10.73 0.84
N ARG A 23 -12.43 11.06 0.69
CA ARG A 23 -13.24 11.72 1.73
C ARG A 23 -13.29 10.90 3.02
N TYR A 24 -13.51 9.59 2.93
CA TYR A 24 -13.59 8.70 4.10
C TYR A 24 -12.30 8.71 4.93
N PHE A 25 -11.14 8.79 4.27
CA PHE A 25 -9.83 8.86 4.93
C PHE A 25 -9.34 10.29 5.18
N GLY A 26 -10.06 11.32 4.72
CA GLY A 26 -9.64 12.71 4.86
C GLY A 26 -8.43 13.06 3.99
N ILE A 27 -8.32 12.48 2.80
CA ILE A 27 -7.23 12.74 1.86
C ILE A 27 -7.55 13.97 1.02
N ALA A 28 -6.67 14.97 1.07
CA ALA A 28 -6.73 16.14 0.22
C ALA A 28 -5.72 15.99 -0.93
N ARG A 29 -6.21 16.08 -2.17
CA ARG A 29 -5.37 16.05 -3.38
C ARG A 29 -4.98 17.47 -3.77
N THR A 30 -3.71 17.67 -4.12
CA THR A 30 -3.18 18.97 -4.56
C THR A 30 -2.41 18.83 -5.87
N PRO A 31 -2.53 19.81 -6.79
CA PRO A 31 -1.68 19.90 -7.97
C PRO A 31 -0.30 20.54 -7.67
N ASP A 32 -0.08 21.07 -6.46
CA ASP A 32 1.10 21.87 -6.11
C ASP A 32 2.26 21.04 -5.53
N VAL A 33 3.47 21.62 -5.55
CA VAL A 33 4.78 21.16 -5.02
C VAL A 33 4.79 19.72 -4.46
N PRO A 34 4.84 18.71 -5.35
CA PRO A 34 4.53 17.33 -4.99
C PRO A 34 5.48 16.74 -3.93
N VAL A 35 6.76 17.14 -3.93
CA VAL A 35 7.74 16.65 -2.96
C VAL A 35 7.46 17.18 -1.56
N GLY A 36 7.19 18.48 -1.43
CA GLY A 36 6.91 19.09 -0.13
C GLY A 36 5.65 18.51 0.51
N THR A 37 4.60 18.31 -0.30
CA THR A 37 3.36 17.67 0.16
C THR A 37 3.57 16.22 0.58
N LEU A 38 4.34 15.43 -0.19
CA LEU A 38 4.61 14.04 0.18
C LEU A 38 5.42 13.92 1.47
N VAL A 39 6.44 14.77 1.65
CA VAL A 39 7.24 14.81 2.89
C VAL A 39 6.36 15.15 4.09
N GLU A 40 5.49 16.15 3.96
CA GLU A 40 4.56 16.53 5.03
C GLU A 40 3.56 15.40 5.34
N ALA A 41 3.00 14.76 4.30
CA ALA A 41 2.10 13.63 4.48
C ALA A 41 2.76 12.45 5.21
N LEU A 42 4.01 12.10 4.86
CA LEU A 42 4.78 11.06 5.54
C LEU A 42 5.04 11.41 7.01
N ARG A 43 5.43 12.65 7.30
CA ARG A 43 5.66 13.13 8.68
C ARG A 43 4.38 13.11 9.50
N SER A 44 3.32 13.74 9.01
CA SER A 44 2.03 13.82 9.71
C SER A 44 1.46 12.42 9.97
N ALA A 45 1.38 11.57 8.94
CA ALA A 45 0.80 10.25 9.09
C ALA A 45 1.64 9.32 9.98
N THR A 46 2.96 9.44 9.95
CA THR A 46 3.81 8.68 10.89
C THR A 46 3.63 9.18 12.31
N SER A 47 3.56 10.50 12.52
CA SER A 47 3.34 11.08 13.85
C SER A 47 2.00 10.67 14.46
N GLU A 48 0.92 10.61 13.64
CA GLU A 48 -0.38 10.06 14.04
C GLU A 48 -0.27 8.60 14.49
N VAL A 49 0.41 7.76 13.71
CA VAL A 49 0.56 6.33 14.01
C VAL A 49 1.47 6.08 15.21
N ALA A 50 2.55 6.87 15.35
CA ALA A 50 3.51 6.74 16.45
C ALA A 50 2.90 6.98 17.83
N ALA A 51 1.74 7.63 17.90
CA ALA A 51 1.07 7.88 19.17
C ALA A 51 0.31 6.67 19.74
N PHE A 52 -0.05 5.70 18.90
CA PHE A 52 -0.71 4.46 19.32
C PHE A 52 0.10 3.21 19.01
N ALA A 53 1.16 3.34 18.21
CA ALA A 53 2.20 2.35 18.10
C ALA A 53 3.15 2.48 19.31
N PRO A 54 3.65 1.36 19.89
CA PRO A 54 4.66 1.43 20.95
C PRO A 54 5.91 2.21 20.50
N GLU A 55 6.72 2.72 21.45
CA GLU A 55 7.90 3.58 21.22
C GLU A 55 8.84 3.11 20.10
N SER A 56 8.86 1.80 19.85
CA SER A 56 9.37 1.23 18.61
C SER A 56 8.35 1.37 17.46
N THR A 57 8.25 2.55 16.83
CA THR A 57 7.70 2.61 15.48
C THR A 57 8.35 1.49 14.66
N GLU A 58 7.52 0.74 13.93
CA GLU A 58 7.92 -0.51 13.30
C GLU A 58 9.21 -0.30 12.45
N PRO A 59 10.25 -1.16 12.58
CA PRO A 59 11.55 -0.91 11.95
C PRO A 59 11.50 -0.68 10.44
N ALA A 60 10.56 -1.29 9.72
CA ALA A 60 10.37 -1.07 8.29
C ALA A 60 9.79 0.31 8.00
N VAL A 61 8.89 0.85 8.83
CA VAL A 61 8.43 2.26 8.72
C VAL A 61 9.61 3.22 8.90
N ARG A 62 10.47 2.98 9.90
CA ARG A 62 11.68 3.81 10.10
C ARG A 62 12.62 3.72 8.90
N ALA A 63 12.83 2.52 8.36
CA ALA A 63 13.65 2.33 7.17
C ALA A 63 13.04 3.03 5.93
N GLY A 64 11.72 2.99 5.76
CA GLY A 64 11.01 3.70 4.71
C GLY A 64 11.19 5.21 4.79
N LEU A 65 11.10 5.79 6.00
CA LEU A 65 11.40 7.21 6.20
C LEU A 65 12.85 7.56 5.88
N ALA A 66 13.80 6.70 6.26
CA ALA A 66 15.21 6.90 5.95
C ALA A 66 15.47 6.90 4.44
N VAL A 67 14.79 6.05 3.65
CA VAL A 67 14.84 6.08 2.18
C VAL A 67 14.37 7.43 1.63
N CYS A 68 13.41 8.08 2.30
CA CYS A 68 12.95 9.42 1.96
C CYS A 68 13.81 10.56 2.55
N GLY A 69 14.91 10.24 3.25
CA GLY A 69 15.75 11.23 3.93
C GLY A 69 15.09 11.87 5.15
N LEU A 70 14.14 11.17 5.79
CA LEU A 70 13.36 11.66 6.93
C LEU A 70 13.76 10.93 8.22
N ALA A 71 13.89 11.70 9.30
CA ALA A 71 13.93 11.15 10.65
C ALA A 71 12.50 10.81 11.12
N PRO A 72 12.32 9.79 11.97
CA PRO A 72 11.02 9.50 12.56
C PRO A 72 10.54 10.71 13.39
N PRO A 73 9.32 11.22 13.14
CA PRO A 73 8.74 12.27 13.97
C PRO A 73 8.36 11.71 15.35
N GLY A 74 8.22 12.61 16.34
CA GLY A 74 7.60 12.26 17.61
C GLY A 74 6.09 11.99 17.45
N PRO A 75 5.46 11.38 18.47
CA PRO A 75 4.01 11.15 18.46
C PRO A 75 3.25 12.48 18.42
N SER A 76 2.11 12.48 17.74
CA SER A 76 1.21 13.64 17.72
C SER A 76 0.52 13.82 19.07
N ASP A 77 0.24 15.06 19.48
CA ASP A 77 -0.57 15.35 20.67
C ASP A 77 -2.09 15.21 20.41
N ARG A 78 -2.50 15.17 19.13
CA ARG A 78 -3.91 15.12 18.70
C ARG A 78 -4.25 13.77 18.11
N VAL A 79 -4.46 12.78 18.98
CA VAL A 79 -4.54 11.37 18.58
C VAL A 79 -5.92 10.81 18.87
N ASP A 80 -6.53 10.24 17.84
CA ASP A 80 -7.68 9.36 17.99
C ASP A 80 -7.18 7.92 18.06
N ASP A 81 -7.01 7.42 19.29
CA ASP A 81 -6.57 6.04 19.53
C ASP A 81 -7.73 5.02 19.46
N SER A 82 -8.92 5.46 19.06
CA SER A 82 -10.03 4.53 18.83
C SER A 82 -9.72 3.56 17.69
N PRO A 83 -10.39 2.41 17.60
CA PRO A 83 -10.26 1.49 16.47
C PRO A 83 -10.47 2.16 15.11
N LEU A 84 -11.40 3.12 15.01
CA LEU A 84 -11.65 3.88 13.79
C LEU A 84 -10.53 4.90 13.51
N GLY A 85 -10.00 5.54 14.56
CA GLY A 85 -8.84 6.43 14.48
C GLY A 85 -7.59 5.69 13.97
N ARG A 86 -7.25 4.55 14.58
CA ARG A 86 -6.17 3.64 14.14
C ARG A 86 -6.37 3.19 12.69
N TRP A 87 -7.60 2.82 12.31
CA TRP A 87 -7.94 2.44 10.94
C TRP A 87 -7.65 3.57 9.95
N ARG A 88 -8.08 4.80 10.25
CA ARG A 88 -7.87 5.94 9.35
C ARG A 88 -6.41 6.40 9.30
N ALA A 89 -5.76 6.54 10.46
CA ALA A 89 -4.36 6.97 10.55
C ALA A 89 -3.42 5.98 9.84
N GLY A 90 -3.62 4.68 10.07
CA GLY A 90 -2.83 3.64 9.40
C GLY A 90 -3.00 3.64 7.87
N HIS A 91 -4.22 3.87 7.36
CA HIS A 91 -4.44 4.02 5.91
C HIS A 91 -3.78 5.27 5.33
N ARG A 92 -3.81 6.40 6.04
CA ARG A 92 -3.10 7.63 5.60
C ARG A 92 -1.61 7.37 5.47
N LEU A 93 -1.01 6.69 6.45
CA LEU A 93 0.40 6.30 6.39
C LEU A 93 0.66 5.38 5.20
N PHE A 94 -0.19 4.38 4.99
CA PHE A 94 -0.11 3.49 3.84
C PHE A 94 -0.20 4.25 2.50
N PHE A 95 -1.09 5.22 2.34
CA PHE A 95 -1.19 6.02 1.10
C PHE A 95 0.04 6.90 0.87
N ALA A 96 0.57 7.53 1.92
CA ALA A 96 1.81 8.31 1.82
C ALA A 96 2.99 7.42 1.41
N LEU A 97 3.10 6.23 1.99
CA LEU A 97 4.14 5.25 1.64
C LEU A 97 3.96 4.72 0.21
N ILE A 98 2.73 4.46 -0.25
CA ILE A 98 2.46 4.12 -1.66
C ILE A 98 3.00 5.20 -2.60
N GLN A 99 2.73 6.47 -2.31
CA GLN A 99 3.19 7.57 -3.14
C GLN A 99 4.71 7.68 -3.15
N ALA A 100 5.38 7.46 -2.00
CA ALA A 100 6.82 7.34 -1.95
C ALA A 100 7.34 6.17 -2.80
N THR A 101 6.69 4.99 -2.74
CA THR A 101 7.03 3.83 -3.58
C THR A 101 6.87 4.16 -5.07
N VAL A 102 5.81 4.87 -5.45
CA VAL A 102 5.60 5.34 -6.83
C VAL A 102 6.75 6.21 -7.29
N VAL A 103 7.21 7.16 -6.48
CA VAL A 103 8.36 8.02 -6.79
C VAL A 103 9.64 7.17 -6.97
N ALA A 104 9.88 6.22 -6.06
CA ALA A 104 11.04 5.33 -6.14
C ALA A 104 11.02 4.47 -7.42
N LEU A 105 9.86 3.89 -7.77
CA LEU A 105 9.69 3.10 -9.01
C LEU A 105 9.88 3.94 -10.28
N ARG A 106 9.48 5.22 -10.26
CA ARG A 106 9.73 6.14 -11.37
C ARG A 106 11.21 6.42 -11.55
N GLY A 107 11.94 6.61 -10.45
CA GLY A 107 13.40 6.73 -10.47
C GLY A 107 14.04 5.47 -11.06
N ALA A 108 13.66 4.30 -10.55
CA ALA A 108 14.15 3.00 -11.01
C ALA A 108 13.92 2.76 -12.52
N ALA A 109 12.76 3.16 -13.03
CA ALA A 109 12.42 3.02 -14.44
C ALA A 109 13.12 4.05 -15.35
N ALA A 110 13.59 5.18 -14.82
CA ALA A 110 14.21 6.26 -15.58
C ALA A 110 15.72 6.07 -15.84
N VAL A 111 16.40 5.19 -15.10
CA VAL A 111 17.85 4.93 -15.22
C VAL A 111 18.25 4.30 -16.58
N GLY A 112 17.28 3.98 -17.44
CA GLY A 112 17.48 3.78 -18.87
C GLY A 112 17.63 2.31 -19.26
N THR A 113 17.04 1.98 -20.41
CA THR A 113 16.97 0.64 -21.02
C THR A 113 18.28 0.16 -21.64
N ALA A 114 19.36 0.95 -21.56
CA ALA A 114 20.64 0.65 -22.18
C ALA A 114 21.56 -0.21 -21.29
N SER A 115 21.29 -0.30 -19.99
CA SER A 115 22.02 -1.13 -19.04
C SER A 115 21.04 -1.83 -18.11
N HIS A 116 21.39 -3.05 -17.71
CA HIS A 116 20.63 -3.82 -16.73
C HIS A 116 20.36 -2.96 -15.48
N PRO A 117 19.11 -2.85 -14.98
CA PRO A 117 18.82 -2.07 -13.77
C PRO A 117 19.69 -2.61 -12.64
N ALA A 118 20.42 -1.72 -11.97
CA ALA A 118 21.29 -2.12 -10.87
C ALA A 118 20.43 -2.51 -9.65
N PRO A 119 20.91 -3.40 -8.76
CA PRO A 119 20.23 -3.72 -7.51
C PRO A 119 19.89 -2.49 -6.64
N GLY A 120 20.67 -1.41 -6.76
CA GLY A 120 20.39 -0.14 -6.08
C GLY A 120 19.10 0.55 -6.53
N ASP A 121 18.61 0.27 -7.74
CA ASP A 121 17.53 1.03 -8.38
C ASP A 121 16.15 0.69 -7.79
N THR A 122 15.95 -0.54 -7.29
CA THR A 122 14.67 -0.98 -6.70
C THR A 122 14.67 -1.07 -5.18
N ARG A 123 15.83 -1.06 -4.55
CA ARG A 123 15.95 -1.24 -3.09
C ARG A 123 15.07 -0.27 -2.31
N GLY A 124 15.08 1.01 -2.69
CA GLY A 124 14.23 2.03 -2.06
C GLY A 124 12.73 1.69 -2.17
N ALA A 125 12.28 1.25 -3.35
CA ALA A 125 10.89 0.83 -3.55
C ALA A 125 10.53 -0.41 -2.71
N ALA A 126 11.43 -1.40 -2.64
CA ALA A 126 11.24 -2.60 -1.82
C ALA A 126 11.16 -2.27 -0.32
N THR A 127 12.04 -1.41 0.19
CA THR A 127 11.99 -0.93 1.58
C THR A 127 10.68 -0.19 1.88
N LEU A 128 10.21 0.66 0.97
CA LEU A 128 8.94 1.36 1.13
C LEU A 128 7.72 0.42 1.07
N LEU A 129 7.78 -0.66 0.30
CA LEU A 129 6.75 -1.71 0.31
C LEU A 129 6.75 -2.49 1.64
N ALA A 130 7.91 -2.80 2.20
CA ALA A 130 7.98 -3.38 3.55
C ALA A 130 7.36 -2.45 4.60
N ALA A 131 7.63 -1.14 4.51
CA ALA A 131 6.97 -0.12 5.33
C ALA A 131 5.44 -0.09 5.11
N CYS A 132 4.96 -0.32 3.88
CA CYS A 132 3.54 -0.46 3.61
C CYS A 132 2.93 -1.66 4.35
N ALA A 133 3.59 -2.82 4.34
CA ALA A 133 3.15 -4.01 5.06
C ALA A 133 3.06 -3.74 6.58
N ALA A 134 4.02 -3.00 7.12
CA ALA A 134 4.00 -2.52 8.49
C ALA A 134 2.83 -1.59 8.81
N ALA A 135 2.59 -0.59 7.96
CA ALA A 135 1.47 0.33 8.10
C ALA A 135 0.13 -0.43 8.11
N MET A 136 -0.02 -1.47 7.29
CA MET A 136 -1.19 -2.35 7.33
C MET A 136 -1.34 -3.06 8.67
N ARG A 137 -0.25 -3.64 9.22
CA ARG A 137 -0.28 -4.30 10.54
C ARG A 137 -0.70 -3.33 11.65
N LEU A 138 -0.16 -2.10 11.63
CA LEU A 138 -0.51 -1.02 12.57
C LEU A 138 -1.97 -0.58 12.40
N THR A 139 -2.45 -0.47 11.17
CA THR A 139 -3.85 -0.17 10.84
C THR A 139 -4.82 -1.14 11.51
N ALA A 140 -4.43 -2.41 11.65
CA ALA A 140 -5.25 -3.48 12.22
C ALA A 140 -4.95 -3.79 13.69
N SER A 141 -4.32 -2.86 14.41
CA SER A 141 -3.94 -3.02 15.83
C SER A 141 -5.13 -2.86 16.80
N PHE A 142 -6.27 -3.51 16.54
CA PHE A 142 -7.46 -3.49 17.41
C PHE A 142 -8.26 -4.80 17.29
N SER A 143 -9.26 -5.03 18.15
CA SER A 143 -9.96 -6.32 18.20
C SER A 143 -10.83 -6.60 16.96
N PRO A 144 -11.02 -7.87 16.55
CA PRO A 144 -11.99 -8.23 15.51
C PRO A 144 -13.42 -7.78 15.83
N HIS A 145 -13.80 -7.76 17.11
CA HIS A 145 -15.06 -7.20 17.56
C HIS A 145 -15.19 -5.72 17.20
N ALA A 146 -14.18 -4.90 17.48
CA ALA A 146 -14.19 -3.50 17.07
C ALA A 146 -14.23 -3.34 15.54
N TYR A 147 -13.61 -4.24 14.79
CA TYR A 147 -13.74 -4.25 13.33
C TYR A 147 -15.20 -4.45 12.90
N GLY A 148 -15.86 -5.51 13.40
CA GLY A 148 -17.22 -5.88 13.01
C GLY A 148 -18.29 -4.86 13.44
N HIS A 149 -18.11 -4.20 14.59
CA HIS A 149 -19.13 -3.34 15.18
C HIS A 149 -18.89 -1.83 14.97
N LEU A 150 -17.67 -1.40 14.68
CA LEU A 150 -17.33 0.02 14.52
C LEU A 150 -16.76 0.32 13.14
N VAL A 151 -15.67 -0.36 12.76
CA VAL A 151 -14.91 -0.02 11.56
C VAL A 151 -15.65 -0.44 10.29
N ARG A 152 -16.07 -1.70 10.17
CA ARG A 152 -16.77 -2.23 9.00
C ARG A 152 -18.10 -1.51 8.74
N PRO A 153 -18.97 -1.27 9.75
CA PRO A 153 -20.20 -0.49 9.55
C PRO A 153 -19.94 0.94 9.08
N SER A 154 -18.87 1.59 9.52
CA SER A 154 -18.54 2.94 9.06
C SER A 154 -18.19 3.03 7.57
N MET A 155 -17.90 1.90 6.91
CA MET A 155 -17.58 1.80 5.49
C MET A 155 -18.78 1.38 4.63
N ALA A 156 -19.97 1.19 5.20
CA ALA A 156 -21.16 0.74 4.50
C ALA A 156 -22.36 1.68 4.77
N PRO A 157 -23.44 1.60 3.98
CA PRO A 157 -24.70 2.25 4.33
C PRO A 157 -25.25 1.72 5.68
N PRO A 158 -25.92 2.56 6.49
CA PRO A 158 -26.30 3.97 6.22
C PRO A 158 -25.21 5.00 6.57
N GLN A 159 -24.05 4.59 7.06
CA GLN A 159 -22.97 5.53 7.46
C GLN A 159 -22.29 6.20 6.25
N ARG A 160 -22.49 5.66 5.04
CA ARG A 160 -22.02 6.20 3.76
C ARG A 160 -23.13 6.13 2.71
N ASP A 161 -23.08 7.06 1.77
CA ASP A 161 -24.08 7.18 0.69
C ASP A 161 -23.87 6.19 -0.46
N LEU A 162 -22.63 5.70 -0.64
CA LEU A 162 -22.28 4.79 -1.74
C LEU A 162 -22.31 3.34 -1.30
N ASP A 163 -22.93 2.50 -2.12
CA ASP A 163 -22.84 1.05 -2.00
C ASP A 163 -21.41 0.57 -2.28
N GLY A 164 -20.88 -0.07 -1.25
CA GLY A 164 -19.60 -0.75 -1.26
C GLY A 164 -18.39 0.08 -0.84
N PHE A 165 -17.27 -0.61 -0.65
CA PHE A 165 -16.00 0.00 -0.23
C PHE A 165 -14.82 -0.91 -0.57
N SER A 166 -13.78 -0.36 -1.19
CA SER A 166 -12.62 -1.15 -1.58
C SER A 166 -11.35 -0.36 -1.72
N GLY A 167 -10.22 -0.96 -1.36
CA GLY A 167 -8.90 -0.45 -1.71
C GLY A 167 -8.67 -0.32 -3.23
N LEU A 168 -9.49 -0.95 -4.08
CA LEU A 168 -9.48 -0.71 -5.53
C LEU A 168 -9.94 0.70 -5.92
N TRP A 169 -10.63 1.42 -5.03
CA TRP A 169 -11.04 2.81 -5.22
C TRP A 169 -9.98 3.81 -4.75
N SER A 170 -8.80 3.35 -4.31
CA SER A 170 -7.68 4.25 -4.02
C SER A 170 -6.97 4.65 -5.32
N ALA A 171 -6.92 5.95 -5.59
CA ALA A 171 -6.13 6.52 -6.68
C ALA A 171 -4.63 6.24 -6.51
N ASP A 172 -4.12 6.21 -5.27
CA ASP A 172 -2.73 5.88 -4.95
C ASP A 172 -2.40 4.44 -5.33
N HIS A 173 -3.28 3.50 -4.96
CA HIS A 173 -3.13 2.10 -5.33
C HIS A 173 -3.16 1.91 -6.86
N ARG A 174 -4.06 2.60 -7.57
CA ARG A 174 -4.09 2.59 -9.04
C ARG A 174 -2.77 3.09 -9.64
N ALA A 175 -2.20 4.17 -9.10
CA ALA A 175 -0.91 4.70 -9.52
C ALA A 175 0.23 3.69 -9.29
N LEU A 176 0.27 3.05 -8.12
CA LEU A 176 1.26 2.01 -7.79
C LEU A 176 1.22 0.84 -8.78
N VAL A 177 0.02 0.30 -9.04
CA VAL A 177 -0.15 -0.81 -10.00
C VAL A 177 0.31 -0.41 -11.40
N GLY A 178 0.03 0.83 -11.82
CA GLY A 178 0.51 1.38 -13.07
C GLY A 178 2.05 1.42 -13.14
N HIS A 179 2.71 1.91 -12.10
CA HIS A 179 4.17 2.01 -12.07
C HIS A 179 4.88 0.68 -11.91
N LEU A 180 4.32 -0.28 -11.16
CA LEU A 180 4.83 -1.66 -11.12
C LEU A 180 4.77 -2.31 -12.51
N ARG A 181 3.70 -2.08 -13.28
CA ARG A 181 3.59 -2.57 -14.66
C ARG A 181 4.63 -1.94 -15.58
N THR A 182 4.84 -0.63 -15.47
CA THR A 182 5.84 0.09 -16.28
C THR A 182 7.25 -0.42 -15.97
N TRP A 183 7.60 -0.51 -14.68
CA TRP A 183 8.90 -1.05 -14.27
C TRP A 183 9.08 -2.50 -14.72
N GLY A 184 8.07 -3.36 -14.51
CA GLY A 184 8.14 -4.76 -14.93
C GLY A 184 8.32 -4.92 -16.44
N ARG A 185 7.76 -4.03 -17.25
CA ARG A 185 8.00 -4.00 -18.71
C ARG A 185 9.45 -3.63 -19.03
N ALA A 186 9.93 -2.51 -18.50
CA ALA A 186 11.30 -2.05 -18.73
C ALA A 186 12.32 -3.10 -18.27
N HIS A 187 12.08 -3.74 -17.12
CA HIS A 187 12.91 -4.83 -16.61
C HIS A 187 13.00 -6.01 -17.58
N ARG A 188 11.87 -6.46 -18.15
CA ARG A 188 11.86 -7.58 -19.11
C ARG A 188 12.61 -7.29 -20.39
N GLU A 189 12.61 -6.03 -20.84
CA GLU A 189 13.35 -5.61 -22.03
C GLU A 189 14.87 -5.59 -21.75
N ALA A 190 15.27 -5.30 -20.50
CA ALA A 190 16.66 -5.16 -20.11
C ALA A 190 17.31 -6.42 -19.50
N CYS A 191 16.53 -7.36 -18.96
CA CYS A 191 17.03 -8.55 -18.26
C CYS A 191 16.31 -9.83 -18.72
N SER A 192 17.10 -10.83 -19.13
CA SER A 192 16.62 -12.15 -19.58
C SER A 192 16.84 -13.28 -18.57
N GLY A 193 17.40 -12.98 -17.39
CA GLY A 193 17.82 -13.97 -16.39
C GLY A 193 17.35 -13.66 -14.97
N ARG A 194 17.97 -14.33 -13.97
CA ARG A 194 17.75 -13.99 -12.56
C ARG A 194 18.23 -12.57 -12.30
N CYS A 195 17.38 -11.77 -11.66
CA CYS A 195 17.67 -10.37 -11.36
C CYS A 195 17.41 -10.11 -9.88
N PRO A 196 18.43 -9.72 -9.09
CA PRO A 196 18.25 -9.38 -7.69
C PRO A 196 17.21 -8.28 -7.48
N SER A 197 17.13 -7.28 -8.37
CA SER A 197 16.13 -6.21 -8.30
C SER A 197 14.70 -6.73 -8.44
N LEU A 198 14.49 -7.75 -9.29
CA LEU A 198 13.20 -8.42 -9.43
C LEU A 198 12.85 -9.26 -8.20
N ASP A 199 13.83 -10.00 -7.67
CA ASP A 199 13.64 -10.84 -6.49
C ASP A 199 13.29 -9.98 -5.25
N GLU A 200 14.01 -8.88 -5.04
CA GLU A 200 13.75 -7.93 -3.96
C GLU A 200 12.34 -7.33 -4.05
N LEU A 201 11.95 -6.83 -5.24
CA LEU A 201 10.63 -6.22 -5.42
C LEU A 201 9.49 -7.24 -5.30
N SER A 202 9.70 -8.45 -5.83
CA SER A 202 8.72 -9.55 -5.74
C SER A 202 8.54 -10.02 -4.30
N GLY A 203 9.64 -10.14 -3.54
CA GLY A 203 9.60 -10.46 -2.11
C GLY A 203 8.85 -9.41 -1.30
N ALA A 204 9.12 -8.13 -1.54
CA ALA A 204 8.44 -7.04 -0.84
C ALA A 204 6.93 -6.98 -1.18
N LEU A 205 6.53 -7.22 -2.43
CA LEU A 205 5.12 -7.34 -2.80
C LEU A 205 4.44 -8.55 -2.14
N ALA A 206 5.13 -9.67 -2.04
CA ALA A 206 4.62 -10.85 -1.35
C ALA A 206 4.38 -10.56 0.14
N GLU A 207 5.26 -9.80 0.79
CA GLU A 207 5.06 -9.35 2.18
C GLU A 207 3.83 -8.46 2.32
N VAL A 208 3.67 -7.45 1.45
CA VAL A 208 2.48 -6.58 1.44
C VAL A 208 1.21 -7.39 1.26
N HIS A 209 1.22 -8.37 0.36
CA HIS A 209 0.08 -9.26 0.17
C HIS A 209 -0.20 -10.10 1.42
N GLY A 210 0.83 -10.70 2.01
CA GLY A 210 0.71 -11.50 3.24
C GLY A 210 0.12 -10.68 4.38
N ALA A 211 0.56 -9.44 4.55
CA ALA A 211 0.02 -8.52 5.55
C ALA A 211 -1.48 -8.22 5.30
N HIS A 212 -1.86 -7.88 4.07
CA HIS A 212 -3.27 -7.63 3.72
C HIS A 212 -4.13 -8.88 3.91
N HIS A 213 -3.68 -10.04 3.43
CA HIS A 213 -4.37 -11.31 3.60
C HIS A 213 -4.58 -11.64 5.08
N GLY A 214 -3.55 -11.49 5.92
CA GLY A 214 -3.63 -11.73 7.35
C GLY A 214 -4.69 -10.85 8.05
N ILE A 215 -4.81 -9.59 7.64
CA ILE A 215 -5.83 -8.66 8.18
C ILE A 215 -7.23 -9.13 7.79
N CYS A 216 -7.45 -9.43 6.51
CA CYS A 216 -8.75 -9.92 6.05
C CYS A 216 -9.12 -11.26 6.69
N ALA A 217 -8.16 -12.17 6.83
CA ALA A 217 -8.39 -13.46 7.49
C ALA A 217 -8.79 -13.28 8.96
N ARG A 218 -8.12 -12.36 9.67
CA ARG A 218 -8.41 -12.05 11.07
C ARG A 218 -9.77 -11.36 11.28
N PHE A 219 -10.16 -10.46 10.38
CA PHE A 219 -11.31 -9.57 10.59
C PHE A 219 -12.58 -10.00 9.87
N VAL A 220 -12.46 -10.55 8.67
CA VAL A 220 -13.58 -10.89 7.80
C VAL A 220 -13.78 -12.40 7.73
N GLY A 221 -12.69 -13.18 7.76
CA GLY A 221 -12.75 -14.62 7.53
C GLY A 221 -13.33 -14.90 6.13
N ALA A 222 -14.28 -15.83 6.05
CA ALA A 222 -14.95 -16.20 4.80
C ALA A 222 -16.16 -15.33 4.42
N GLN A 223 -16.34 -14.17 5.06
CA GLN A 223 -17.47 -13.28 4.78
C GLN A 223 -17.28 -12.51 3.45
N PRO A 224 -18.39 -12.08 2.80
CA PRO A 224 -18.31 -11.33 1.54
C PRO A 224 -17.56 -10.00 1.67
N SER A 225 -16.91 -9.63 0.56
CA SER A 225 -16.28 -8.32 0.40
C SER A 225 -17.31 -7.19 0.43
N LEU A 226 -16.90 -6.02 0.92
CA LEU A 226 -17.67 -4.78 0.77
C LEU A 226 -17.75 -4.31 -0.69
N LEU A 227 -17.15 -5.00 -1.66
CA LEU A 227 -17.37 -4.69 -3.08
C LEU A 227 -18.75 -5.11 -3.62
N GLY A 228 -19.59 -5.76 -2.80
CA GLY A 228 -20.93 -6.20 -3.23
C GLY A 228 -20.92 -7.44 -4.11
N THR A 229 -19.82 -8.20 -4.12
CA THR A 229 -19.74 -9.51 -4.77
C THR A 229 -19.95 -10.61 -3.73
N ASP A 230 -20.69 -11.66 -4.07
CA ASP A 230 -20.84 -12.86 -3.22
C ASP A 230 -19.52 -13.64 -3.03
N ASP A 231 -18.46 -13.25 -3.75
CA ASP A 231 -17.12 -13.81 -3.61
C ASP A 231 -16.54 -13.60 -2.20
N ASP A 232 -15.98 -14.67 -1.66
CA ASP A 232 -15.11 -14.68 -0.48
C ASP A 232 -13.99 -13.63 -0.61
N ALA A 233 -13.84 -12.79 0.43
CA ALA A 233 -12.83 -11.75 0.50
C ALA A 233 -11.40 -12.31 0.35
N LEU A 234 -11.10 -13.47 0.93
CA LEU A 234 -9.78 -14.12 0.83
C LEU A 234 -9.51 -14.63 -0.59
N ARG A 235 -10.51 -15.27 -1.21
CA ARG A 235 -10.41 -15.72 -2.60
C ARG A 235 -10.18 -14.56 -3.56
N THR A 236 -10.89 -13.45 -3.35
CA THR A 236 -10.70 -12.21 -4.11
C THR A 236 -9.28 -11.68 -3.96
N LEU A 237 -8.74 -11.67 -2.73
CA LEU A 237 -7.36 -11.21 -2.48
C LEU A 237 -6.31 -12.12 -3.12
N ILE A 238 -6.49 -13.44 -3.07
CA ILE A 238 -5.59 -14.39 -3.73
C ILE A 238 -5.57 -14.12 -5.24
N ARG A 239 -6.75 -13.98 -5.87
CA ARG A 239 -6.87 -13.66 -7.30
C ARG A 239 -6.18 -12.34 -7.66
N LEU A 240 -6.39 -11.29 -6.86
CA LEU A 240 -5.72 -10.01 -7.05
C LEU A 240 -4.20 -10.12 -6.91
N ASN A 241 -3.71 -10.93 -5.97
CA ASN A 241 -2.28 -11.17 -5.80
C ASN A 241 -1.68 -11.89 -7.00
N THR A 242 -2.28 -12.99 -7.46
CA THR A 242 -1.82 -13.72 -8.64
C THR A 242 -1.68 -12.79 -9.85
N ASN A 243 -2.66 -11.90 -10.06
CA ASN A 243 -2.61 -10.92 -11.14
C ASN A 243 -1.50 -9.88 -10.95
N ARG A 244 -1.22 -9.45 -9.72
CA ARG A 244 -0.18 -8.47 -9.41
C ARG A 244 1.22 -9.06 -9.51
N SER A 245 1.45 -10.28 -9.05
CA SER A 245 2.74 -10.98 -9.20
C SER A 245 3.13 -11.14 -10.68
N ARG A 246 2.12 -11.37 -11.55
CA ARG A 246 2.32 -11.43 -13.00
C ARG A 246 2.77 -10.11 -13.64
N LEU A 247 2.59 -8.96 -12.97
CA LEU A 247 3.07 -7.67 -13.49
C LEU A 247 4.59 -7.62 -13.55
N LEU A 248 5.25 -8.33 -12.62
CA LEU A 248 6.71 -8.41 -12.52
C LEU A 248 7.29 -9.61 -13.28
N GLN A 249 6.50 -10.67 -13.48
CA GLN A 249 6.97 -11.88 -14.17
C GLN A 249 7.06 -11.71 -15.70
N PRO A 250 7.94 -12.49 -16.37
CA PRO A 250 7.89 -12.64 -17.81
C PRO A 250 6.60 -13.35 -18.25
N PRO A 251 6.00 -12.99 -19.41
CA PRO A 251 4.89 -13.75 -19.96
C PRO A 251 5.34 -15.20 -20.21
N GLY A 252 4.61 -16.16 -19.63
CA GLY A 252 4.87 -17.60 -19.81
C GLY A 252 5.50 -18.34 -18.62
N HIS A 253 5.80 -17.67 -17.50
CA HIS A 253 6.22 -18.38 -16.27
C HIS A 253 4.97 -18.88 -15.53
N THR A 254 4.63 -20.15 -15.70
CA THR A 254 3.69 -20.85 -14.82
C THR A 254 4.33 -20.94 -13.43
N PRO A 255 3.58 -20.65 -12.34
CA PRO A 255 4.07 -20.92 -11.00
C PRO A 255 4.42 -22.41 -10.90
N VAL A 256 5.59 -22.74 -10.39
CA VAL A 256 5.93 -24.12 -10.01
C VAL A 256 4.94 -24.53 -8.93
N GLU A 257 4.01 -25.44 -9.26
CA GLU A 257 3.14 -26.07 -8.29
C GLU A 257 4.01 -26.75 -7.24
N ALA A 258 3.80 -26.38 -5.97
CA ALA A 258 4.48 -27.01 -4.86
C ALA A 258 4.08 -28.49 -4.80
N GLY A 259 5.01 -29.34 -5.21
CA GLY A 259 5.18 -30.76 -4.87
C GLY A 259 3.92 -31.53 -4.52
N THR A 260 3.33 -32.21 -5.51
CA THR A 260 2.58 -33.44 -5.23
C THR A 260 3.57 -34.50 -4.74
N THR A 261 3.52 -34.81 -3.45
CA THR A 261 4.18 -35.99 -2.88
C THR A 261 3.68 -37.25 -3.61
N PRO A 262 4.56 -38.13 -4.11
CA PRO A 262 4.11 -39.40 -4.68
C PRO A 262 3.50 -40.27 -3.58
N ARG A 263 2.25 -40.67 -3.76
CA ARG A 263 1.62 -41.74 -2.98
C ARG A 263 2.41 -43.02 -3.22
N SER A 264 3.03 -43.55 -2.17
CA SER A 264 3.44 -44.95 -2.12
C SER A 264 2.19 -45.83 -2.25
N ALA A 265 2.21 -46.75 -3.21
CA ALA A 265 1.25 -47.84 -3.34
C ALA A 265 1.81 -49.10 -2.63
N PRO A 266 0.94 -50.00 -2.14
CA PRO A 266 1.30 -51.11 -1.25
C PRO A 266 2.14 -52.21 -1.93
#